data_AF-A0A011RPC5-F1
#
_entry.id   AF-A0A011RPC5-F1
#
_cell.length_a   1.000
_cell.length_b   1.000
_cell.length_c   1.000
_cell.angle_alpha   90.00
_cell.angle_beta   90.00
_cell.angle_gamma   90.00
#
_symmetry.space_group_name_H-M   'P 1'
#
loop_
_entity.id
_entity.type
_entity.pdbx_description
1 polymer ?
#
loop_
_entity_poly.entity_id
_entity_poly.type
_entity_poly.pdbx_seq_one_letter_code
_entity_poly.pdbx_strand_id
1 'polypeptide(L)'
;MPLDGRAVITYSLDVMLADRRCRSVWIVTKEEEWTTFQDIVQKIFPNQSKSICWVTGGKERQDSVRLALDQLTEKGDALVLIHDAARPFLSREIIDRLLSALDQADAVVPAIQAKDFFESSQSIPNGHPVA
;
A
#
# COMPACT_ATOMS: atom_id res chain seq x y z
N MET A 1 -12.75 -9.04 -5.38
CA MET A 1 -12.15 -10.06 -6.27
C MET A 1 -11.46 -11.13 -5.44
N PRO A 2 -11.74 -12.43 -5.66
CA PRO A 2 -11.04 -13.52 -5.00
C PRO A 2 -9.86 -14.05 -5.84
N LEU A 3 -8.83 -14.52 -5.16
CA LEU A 3 -7.78 -15.41 -5.67
C LEU A 3 -7.91 -16.71 -4.87
N ASP A 4 -8.04 -17.84 -5.56
CA ASP A 4 -8.22 -19.16 -4.92
C ASP A 4 -9.29 -19.19 -3.80
N GLY A 5 -10.45 -18.57 -4.07
CA GLY A 5 -11.56 -18.49 -3.10
C GLY A 5 -11.34 -17.50 -1.94
N ARG A 6 -10.20 -16.82 -1.87
CA ARG A 6 -9.84 -15.88 -0.81
C ARG A 6 -9.72 -14.45 -1.33
N ALA A 7 -10.21 -13.46 -0.59
CA ALA A 7 -10.12 -12.05 -1.00
C ALA A 7 -8.65 -11.60 -1.13
N VAL A 8 -8.28 -10.95 -2.24
CA VAL A 8 -6.87 -10.61 -2.56
C VAL A 8 -6.17 -9.82 -1.45
N ILE A 9 -6.85 -8.85 -0.82
CA ILE A 9 -6.29 -8.05 0.28
C ILE A 9 -5.80 -8.92 1.45
N THR A 10 -6.42 -10.06 1.69
CA THR A 10 -6.10 -10.87 2.87
C THR A 10 -4.74 -11.56 2.76
N TYR A 11 -4.19 -11.73 1.54
CA TYR A 11 -2.85 -12.27 1.36
C TYR A 11 -1.75 -11.32 1.86
N SER A 12 -1.86 -10.02 1.58
CA SER A 12 -0.91 -9.03 2.10
C SER A 12 -1.12 -8.78 3.59
N LEU A 13 -2.38 -8.84 4.07
CA LEU A 13 -2.70 -8.76 5.49
C LEU A 13 -2.06 -9.90 6.29
N ASP A 14 -2.04 -11.15 5.80
CA ASP A 14 -1.34 -12.25 6.49
C ASP A 14 0.09 -11.87 6.86
N VAL A 15 0.83 -11.34 5.89
CA VAL A 15 2.24 -11.00 6.07
C VAL A 15 2.43 -9.85 7.05
N MET A 16 1.62 -8.79 6.92
CA MET A 16 1.68 -7.63 7.82
C MET A 16 1.25 -7.99 9.24
N LEU A 17 0.16 -8.73 9.38
CA LEU A 17 -0.40 -9.14 10.67
C LEU A 17 0.46 -10.20 11.38
N ALA A 18 1.23 -11.01 10.64
CA ALA A 18 2.23 -11.90 11.22
C ALA A 18 3.53 -11.19 11.64
N ASP A 19 3.87 -10.04 11.04
CA ASP A 19 5.14 -9.35 11.34
C ASP A 19 5.12 -8.62 12.68
N ARG A 20 5.85 -9.10 13.68
CA ARG A 20 5.92 -8.48 15.03
C ARG A 20 6.33 -7.00 15.04
N ARG A 21 7.02 -6.51 14.00
CA ARG A 21 7.40 -5.09 13.87
C ARG A 21 6.21 -4.22 13.44
N CYS A 22 5.24 -4.78 12.72
CA CYS A 22 4.03 -4.08 12.32
C CYS A 22 3.07 -4.00 13.52
N ARG A 23 2.89 -2.78 14.05
CA ARG A 23 2.07 -2.51 15.24
C ARG A 23 0.58 -2.35 14.91
N SER A 24 0.29 -1.70 13.79
CA SER A 24 -1.07 -1.48 13.30
C SER A 24 -1.12 -1.56 11.79
N VAL A 25 -2.27 -1.96 11.26
CA VAL A 25 -2.57 -1.92 9.82
C VAL A 25 -3.68 -0.90 9.58
N TRP A 26 -3.51 -0.06 8.57
CA TRP A 26 -4.50 0.94 8.20
C TRP A 26 -5.03 0.58 6.82
N ILE A 27 -6.33 0.23 6.76
CA ILE A 27 -7.01 -0.10 5.51
C ILE A 27 -7.70 1.15 5.00
N VAL A 28 -7.31 1.59 3.81
CA VAL A 28 -7.84 2.78 3.15
C VAL A 28 -8.70 2.34 1.99
N THR A 29 -10.00 2.62 2.04
CA THR A 29 -10.98 2.20 1.03
C THR A 29 -12.17 3.15 1.04
N LYS A 30 -13.11 3.01 0.11
CA LYS A 30 -14.33 3.82 0.12
C LYS A 30 -15.20 3.45 1.32
N GLU A 31 -15.89 4.43 1.89
CA GLU A 31 -16.76 4.23 3.06
C GLU A 31 -17.82 3.14 2.83
N GLU A 32 -18.42 3.12 1.64
CA GLU A 32 -19.40 2.09 1.23
C GLU A 32 -18.85 0.65 1.24
N GLU A 33 -17.53 0.47 1.20
CA GLU A 33 -16.88 -0.84 1.18
C GLU A 33 -16.43 -1.29 2.59
N TRP A 34 -16.49 -0.42 3.60
CA TRP A 34 -15.97 -0.71 4.95
C TRP A 34 -16.57 -1.98 5.53
N THR A 35 -17.90 -2.08 5.58
CA THR A 35 -18.59 -3.25 6.15
C THR A 35 -18.15 -4.54 5.45
N THR A 36 -18.08 -4.51 4.11
CA THR A 36 -17.68 -5.69 3.32
C THR A 36 -16.27 -6.14 3.68
N PHE A 37 -15.31 -5.21 3.75
CA PHE A 37 -13.94 -5.55 4.09
C PHE A 37 -13.76 -5.90 5.57
N GLN A 38 -14.51 -5.27 6.48
CA GLN A 38 -14.53 -5.61 7.90
C GLN A 38 -14.99 -7.06 8.11
N ASP A 39 -16.08 -7.47 7.46
CA ASP A 39 -16.59 -8.85 7.53
C ASP A 39 -15.56 -9.86 7.00
N ILE A 40 -14.90 -9.54 5.88
CA ILE A 40 -13.83 -10.38 5.32
C ILE A 40 -12.66 -10.49 6.31
N VAL A 41 -12.22 -9.37 6.88
CA VAL A 41 -11.10 -9.34 7.82
C VAL A 41 -11.45 -10.11 9.09
N GLN A 42 -12.64 -9.91 9.67
CA GLN A 42 -13.08 -10.65 10.86
C GLN A 42 -13.21 -12.15 10.61
N LYS A 43 -13.73 -12.55 9.44
CA LYS A 43 -13.87 -13.96 9.07
C LYS A 43 -12.53 -14.67 8.91
N ILE A 44 -11.55 -14.00 8.32
CA ILE A 44 -10.22 -14.58 8.04
C ILE A 44 -9.26 -14.44 9.22
N PHE A 45 -9.37 -13.36 10.00
CA PHE A 45 -8.49 -13.01 11.10
C PHE A 45 -9.23 -12.82 12.44
N PRO A 46 -10.04 -13.80 12.89
CA PRO A 46 -10.94 -13.62 14.04
C PRO A 46 -10.21 -13.35 15.36
N ASN A 47 -8.95 -13.78 15.48
CA ASN A 47 -8.15 -13.67 16.71
C ASN A 47 -6.94 -12.73 16.56
N GLN A 48 -6.97 -11.80 15.60
CA GLN A 48 -5.87 -10.88 15.41
C GLN A 48 -5.79 -9.88 16.58
N SER A 49 -4.62 -9.77 17.20
CA SER A 49 -4.37 -8.88 18.34
C SER A 49 -3.89 -7.47 17.98
N LYS A 50 -3.62 -7.22 16.68
CA LYS A 50 -3.13 -5.92 16.20
C LYS A 50 -4.29 -5.03 15.81
N SER A 51 -4.12 -3.72 16.00
CA SER A 51 -5.11 -2.73 15.58
C SER A 51 -5.22 -2.70 14.06
N ILE A 52 -6.46 -2.81 13.57
CA ILE A 52 -6.82 -2.58 12.17
C ILE A 52 -7.69 -1.32 12.13
N CYS A 53 -7.14 -0.24 11.60
CA CYS A 53 -7.79 1.05 11.49
C CYS A 53 -8.39 1.20 10.09
N TRP A 54 -9.51 1.91 9.98
CA TRP A 54 -10.23 2.13 8.73
C TRP A 54 -10.24 3.61 8.39
N VAL A 55 -9.89 3.93 7.14
CA VAL A 55 -9.83 5.31 6.65
C VAL A 55 -10.56 5.40 5.32
N THR A 56 -11.36 6.45 5.18
CA THR A 56 -12.01 6.77 3.92
C THR A 56 -10.98 7.34 2.97
N GLY A 57 -10.79 6.68 1.83
CA GLY A 57 -9.87 7.12 0.79
C GLY A 57 -10.24 8.48 0.19
N GLY A 58 -9.24 9.18 -0.34
CA GLY A 58 -9.43 10.41 -1.10
C GLY A 58 -9.74 10.14 -2.57
N LYS A 59 -9.79 11.21 -3.37
CA LYS A 59 -10.08 11.13 -4.80
C LYS A 59 -8.99 10.36 -5.56
N GLU A 60 -7.74 10.67 -5.26
CA GLU A 60 -6.58 10.05 -5.86
C GLU A 60 -5.80 9.19 -4.85
N ARG A 61 -4.87 8.35 -5.36
CA ARG A 61 -4.03 7.50 -4.49
C ARG A 61 -3.27 8.29 -3.44
N GLN A 62 -2.66 9.42 -3.82
CA GLN A 62 -1.91 10.27 -2.90
C GLN A 62 -2.80 10.91 -1.82
N ASP A 63 -4.05 11.21 -2.13
CA ASP A 63 -5.00 11.78 -1.17
C ASP A 63 -5.36 10.73 -0.11
N SER A 64 -5.62 9.49 -0.56
CA SER A 64 -5.85 8.34 0.33
C SER A 64 -4.68 8.10 1.28
N VAL A 65 -3.45 8.13 0.77
CA VAL A 65 -2.24 7.98 1.59
C VAL A 65 -2.15 9.13 2.60
N ARG A 66 -2.32 10.38 2.16
CA ARG A 66 -2.26 11.55 3.03
C ARG A 66 -3.29 11.48 4.16
N LEU A 67 -4.55 11.17 3.85
CA LEU A 67 -5.63 11.07 4.85
C LEU A 67 -5.36 10.00 5.92
N ALA A 68 -4.69 8.90 5.54
CA ALA A 68 -4.28 7.87 6.49
C ALA A 68 -3.10 8.34 7.36
N LEU A 69 -2.10 8.99 6.75
CA LEU A 69 -0.95 9.53 7.48
C LEU A 69 -1.35 10.63 8.48
N ASP A 70 -2.28 11.51 8.11
CA ASP A 70 -2.78 12.60 8.96
C ASP A 70 -3.48 12.07 10.24
N GLN A 71 -3.93 10.81 10.24
CA GLN A 71 -4.56 10.16 11.39
C GLN A 71 -3.58 9.36 12.26
N LEU A 72 -2.34 9.16 11.82
CA LEU A 72 -1.32 8.51 12.63
C LEU A 72 -1.00 9.39 13.84
N THR A 73 -1.28 8.86 15.03
CA THR A 73 -0.98 9.55 16.30
C THR A 73 0.44 9.30 16.79
N GLU A 74 1.11 8.29 16.23
CA GLU A 74 2.51 7.97 16.52
C GLU A 74 3.41 9.05 15.92
N LYS A 75 4.04 9.84 16.80
CA LYS A 75 5.00 10.89 16.42
C LYS A 75 6.42 10.36 16.67
N GLY A 76 7.33 10.54 15.71
CA GLY A 76 8.74 10.14 15.81
C GLY A 76 9.22 9.32 14.62
N ASP A 77 10.22 8.46 14.83
CA ASP A 77 10.90 7.64 13.80
C ASP A 77 10.08 6.40 13.37
N ALA A 78 8.75 6.49 13.40
CA ALA A 78 7.88 5.41 12.99
C ALA A 78 7.99 5.18 11.48
N LEU A 79 8.30 3.93 11.09
CA LEU A 79 8.35 3.54 9.69
C LEU A 79 6.95 3.19 9.17
N VAL A 80 6.54 3.82 8.06
CA VAL A 80 5.26 3.55 7.41
C VAL A 80 5.50 2.78 6.11
N LEU A 81 4.94 1.58 6.03
CA LEU A 81 4.88 0.81 4.79
C LEU A 81 3.55 1.09 4.07
N ILE A 82 3.63 1.67 2.88
CA ILE A 82 2.46 1.85 2.00
C ILE A 82 2.43 0.71 1.00
N HIS A 83 1.36 -0.10 1.04
CA HIS A 83 1.18 -1.24 0.14
C HIS A 83 -0.12 -1.14 -0.65
N ASP A 84 -0.10 -1.67 -1.87
CA ASP A 84 -1.29 -1.78 -2.70
C ASP A 84 -1.95 -3.15 -2.46
N ALA A 85 -3.16 -3.13 -1.90
CA ALA A 85 -3.92 -4.33 -1.56
C ALA A 85 -4.20 -5.25 -2.76
N ALA A 86 -4.15 -4.74 -4.00
CA ALA A 86 -4.30 -5.53 -5.21
C ALA A 86 -3.06 -6.42 -5.53
N ARG A 87 -1.96 -6.26 -4.79
CA ARG A 87 -0.72 -7.03 -4.94
C ARG A 87 -0.61 -8.09 -3.83
N PRO A 88 -1.12 -9.32 -4.04
CA PRO A 88 -1.21 -10.34 -2.99
C PRO A 88 0.14 -10.96 -2.60
N PHE A 89 1.15 -10.88 -3.48
CA PHE A 89 2.44 -11.56 -3.30
C PHE A 89 3.48 -10.73 -2.55
N LEU A 90 3.04 -9.93 -1.58
CA LEU A 90 3.96 -9.33 -0.61
C LEU A 90 4.58 -10.47 0.21
N SER A 91 5.90 -10.46 0.39
CA SER A 91 6.60 -11.47 1.18
C SER A 91 7.37 -10.82 2.32
N ARG A 92 7.69 -11.61 3.35
CA ARG A 92 8.49 -11.15 4.48
C ARG A 92 9.88 -10.69 4.03
N GLU A 93 10.46 -11.39 3.06
CA GLU A 93 11.76 -11.09 2.48
C GLU A 93 11.76 -9.73 1.77
N ILE A 94 10.66 -9.35 1.09
CA ILE A 94 10.52 -8.02 0.50
C ILE A 94 10.54 -6.96 1.62
N ILE A 95 9.76 -7.15 2.68
CA ILE A 95 9.72 -6.21 3.81
C ILE A 95 11.11 -6.09 4.46
N ASP A 96 11.80 -7.20 4.70
CA ASP A 96 13.12 -7.21 5.33
C ASP A 96 14.17 -6.47 4.49
N ARG A 97 14.12 -6.65 3.16
CA ARG A 97 15.01 -5.92 2.23
C ARG A 97 14.74 -4.42 2.21
N LEU A 98 13.46 -4.01 2.27
CA LEU A 98 13.10 -2.59 2.35
C LEU A 98 13.61 -1.98 3.65
N LEU A 99 13.34 -2.63 4.78
CA LEU A 99 13.78 -2.13 6.08
C LEU A 99 15.31 -2.02 6.18
N SER A 100 16.04 -2.98 5.63
CA SER A 100 17.52 -2.92 5.59
C SER A 100 18.04 -1.78 4.70
N ALA A 101 17.33 -1.44 3.63
CA ALA A 101 17.72 -0.37 2.72
C ALA A 101 17.44 1.04 3.29
N LEU A 102 16.54 1.16 4.27
CA LEU A 102 16.25 2.43 4.96
C LEU A 102 17.42 2.93 5.81
N ASP A 103 18.39 2.09 6.15
CA ASP A 103 19.62 2.51 6.83
C ASP A 103 20.44 3.53 6.03
N GLN A 104 20.17 3.65 4.72
CA GLN A 104 20.92 4.49 3.78
C GLN A 104 20.04 5.51 3.04
N ALA A 105 18.74 5.59 3.32
CA ALA A 105 17.81 6.45 2.60
C ALA A 105 16.57 6.78 3.44
N ASP A 106 16.00 7.97 3.24
CA ASP A 106 14.77 8.41 3.93
C ASP A 106 13.52 7.61 3.50
N ALA A 107 13.54 7.08 2.27
CA ALA A 107 12.45 6.29 1.70
C ALA A 107 12.98 5.27 0.70
N VAL A 108 12.33 4.11 0.65
CA VAL A 108 12.69 3.01 -0.25
C VAL A 108 11.46 2.42 -0.92
N VAL A 109 11.60 1.97 -2.16
CA VAL A 109 10.54 1.31 -2.92
C VAL A 109 11.11 0.09 -3.63
N PRO A 110 10.42 -1.07 -3.63
CA PRO A 110 10.88 -2.22 -4.38
C PRO A 110 10.70 -1.96 -5.88
N ALA A 111 11.74 -2.27 -6.66
CA ALA A 111 11.73 -2.15 -8.11
C ALA A 111 12.21 -3.45 -8.76
N ILE A 112 11.70 -3.70 -9.97
CA ILE A 112 12.20 -4.73 -10.89
C ILE A 112 12.60 -4.05 -12.18
N GLN A 113 13.54 -4.64 -12.91
CA GLN A 113 13.93 -4.13 -14.21
C GLN A 113 12.75 -4.22 -15.19
N ALA A 114 12.44 -3.10 -15.86
CA ALA A 114 11.49 -3.09 -16.95
C ALA A 114 11.99 -4.00 -18.09
N LYS A 115 11.10 -4.85 -18.60
CA LYS A 115 11.39 -5.70 -19.77
C LYS A 115 11.07 -4.98 -21.09
N ASP A 116 10.14 -4.04 -21.02
CA ASP A 116 9.65 -3.30 -22.18
C ASP A 116 10.47 -2.03 -22.39
N PHE A 117 10.61 -1.65 -23.66
CA PHE A 117 11.21 -0.39 -24.04
C PHE A 117 10.17 0.73 -23.92
N PHE A 118 10.53 1.80 -23.21
CA PHE A 118 9.72 3.00 -23.08
C PHE A 118 10.41 4.15 -23.83
N GLU A 119 9.69 4.77 -24.76
CA GLU A 119 10.11 6.04 -25.37
C GLU A 119 9.26 7.16 -24.77
N SER A 120 9.91 8.20 -24.22
CA SER A 120 9.21 9.39 -23.77
C SER A 120 8.90 10.29 -24.97
N SER A 121 7.63 10.47 -25.33
CA SER A 121 7.23 11.49 -26.28
C SER A 121 7.40 12.87 -25.64
N GLN A 122 8.41 13.62 -26.03
CA GLN A 122 8.50 15.04 -25.69
C GLN A 122 7.51 15.81 -26.56
N SER A 123 6.55 16.50 -25.94
CA SER A 123 5.72 17.49 -26.64
C SER A 123 6.60 18.67 -27.07
N ILE A 124 6.69 18.93 -28.37
CA ILE A 124 7.33 20.13 -28.91
C ILE A 124 6.46 21.34 -28.51
N PRO A 125 7.00 22.36 -27.80
CA PRO A 125 6.26 23.58 -27.55
C PRO A 125 6.19 24.42 -28.83
N ASN A 126 4.97 24.61 -29.36
CA ASN A 126 4.56 25.64 -30.32
C ASN A 126 5.59 26.06 -31.40
N GLY A 127 5.57 25.39 -32.56
CA GLY A 127 6.09 25.94 -33.80
C GLY A 127 4.95 26.49 -34.65
N HIS A 128 4.91 27.80 -34.87
CA HIS A 128 4.01 28.43 -35.86
C HIS A 128 4.18 27.78 -37.25
N PRO A 129 3.11 27.60 -38.04
CA PRO A 129 3.26 27.24 -39.44
C PRO A 129 3.93 28.40 -40.17
N VAL A 130 5.09 28.14 -40.76
CA VAL A 130 5.71 29.04 -41.73
C VAL A 130 5.09 28.72 -43.09
N ALA A 131 4.26 29.63 -43.58
CA ALA A 131 3.94 29.81 -44.99
C ALA A 131 3.80 31.32 -45.24
#